data_AF-A0A1Y6HQ67-F1
#
_entry.id   AF-A0A1Y6HQ67-F1
#
_cell.length_a   1.000
_cell.length_b   1.000
_cell.length_c   1.000
_cell.angle_alpha   90.00
_cell.angle_beta   90.00
_cell.angle_gamma   90.00
#
_symmetry.space_group_name_H-M   'P 1'
#
loop_
_entity.id
_entity.type
_entity.pdbx_description
1 polymer ?
#
loop_
_entity_poly.entity_id
_entity_poly.type
_entity_poly.pdbx_seq_one_letter_code
_entity_poly.pdbx_strand_id
1 'polypeptide(L)'
;MSRCPAFSHLLVLPHLHVHNANAVSSPLTHGFPSMTALLGLMWALQRKVHAAGLELTFHAIGAVCHAHQEQVTEGGFVKAFHLTRNPIGKDGKTAPIVEEGRIHLELSLVLGVHSQRWSDDPPAQQADTDAVAELLAGMRIAGGSLRAPAQPWRHRYQPWTLELTGTEDDRTTQFRKARMRLLPGFALVERADLLDARLAELQATDPGATRLDAWLSLSRINWRYQSDTTPNDTPGWSHDRSGHGWTVPIPVGYGALGELQAAGSVANARDTDTAFRFVESLYSLGQWISPHRLDAPQQLLWYASSDPGQGLYRCRNDFAAAVIADQTPDSTFSLD
;
A
#
# COMPACT_ATOMS: atom_id res chain seq x y z
N MET A 1 -5.86 -18.37 -1.88
CA MET A 1 -7.10 -17.63 -2.23
C MET A 1 -6.76 -16.60 -3.30
N SER A 2 -7.47 -16.60 -4.43
CA SER A 2 -7.11 -15.80 -5.63
C SER A 2 -7.89 -14.49 -5.79
N ARG A 3 -8.81 -14.17 -4.86
CA ARG A 3 -9.65 -12.97 -4.89
C ARG A 3 -9.79 -12.37 -3.49
N CYS A 4 -10.14 -11.10 -3.42
CA CYS A 4 -10.45 -10.40 -2.18
C CYS A 4 -11.53 -11.17 -1.39
N PRO A 5 -11.30 -11.49 -0.10
CA PRO A 5 -12.30 -12.18 0.71
C PRO A 5 -13.57 -11.34 0.85
N ALA A 6 -14.71 -12.01 1.09
CA ALA A 6 -15.97 -11.31 1.32
C ALA A 6 -15.94 -10.51 2.64
N PHE A 7 -16.58 -9.35 2.65
CA PHE A 7 -16.78 -8.49 3.81
C PHE A 7 -18.17 -7.87 3.73
N SER A 8 -18.79 -7.58 4.87
CA SER A 8 -20.12 -6.96 4.95
C SER A 8 -20.07 -5.44 5.15
N HIS A 9 -18.97 -4.94 5.72
CA HIS A 9 -18.80 -3.53 6.06
C HIS A 9 -17.42 -3.03 5.68
N LEU A 10 -17.31 -1.71 5.52
CA LEU A 10 -16.05 -1.00 5.62
C LEU A 10 -15.99 -0.28 6.96
N LEU A 11 -14.86 -0.38 7.65
CA LEU A 11 -14.50 0.49 8.75
C LEU A 11 -13.38 1.42 8.29
N VAL A 12 -13.60 2.73 8.37
CA VAL A 12 -12.61 3.74 8.00
C VAL A 12 -12.10 4.46 9.24
N LEU A 13 -10.78 4.49 9.38
CA LEU A 13 -10.05 5.19 10.43
C LEU A 13 -9.30 6.34 9.76
N PRO A 14 -9.91 7.54 9.68
CA PRO A 14 -9.44 8.57 8.77
C PRO A 14 -8.33 9.43 9.37
N HIS A 15 -7.46 9.95 8.49
CA HIS A 15 -6.49 11.00 8.80
C HIS A 15 -5.63 10.73 10.07
N LEU A 16 -5.12 9.51 10.19
CA LEU A 16 -4.20 9.06 11.22
C LEU A 16 -2.81 9.68 11.01
N HIS A 17 -2.30 10.39 12.02
CA HIS A 17 -0.97 10.98 11.96
C HIS A 17 0.07 9.99 12.48
N VAL A 18 0.84 9.41 11.58
CA VAL A 18 1.91 8.46 11.90
C VAL A 18 3.25 9.17 11.90
N HIS A 19 3.97 9.09 13.01
CA HIS A 19 5.25 9.75 13.20
C HIS A 19 6.39 8.72 13.23
N ASN A 20 7.46 8.95 12.45
CA ASN A 20 8.62 8.06 12.34
C ASN A 20 8.27 6.63 11.92
N ALA A 21 7.37 6.49 10.93
CA ALA A 21 7.21 5.21 10.25
C ALA A 21 8.49 4.86 9.48
N ASN A 22 8.74 3.57 9.24
CA ASN A 22 9.86 3.10 8.45
C ASN A 22 9.69 3.53 6.97
N ALA A 23 10.67 4.28 6.45
CA ALA A 23 10.70 4.69 5.05
C ALA A 23 11.45 3.70 4.15
N VAL A 24 12.22 2.76 4.70
CA VAL A 24 12.88 1.70 3.92
C VAL A 24 11.92 0.55 3.78
N SER A 25 11.15 0.53 2.68
CA SER A 25 10.09 -0.45 2.45
C SER A 25 10.63 -1.80 1.98
N SER A 26 11.79 -1.83 1.34
CA SER A 26 12.54 -3.04 0.98
C SER A 26 14.01 -2.70 0.68
N PRO A 27 14.88 -3.69 0.38
CA PRO A 27 16.25 -3.42 -0.06
C PRO A 27 16.40 -2.52 -1.31
N LEU A 28 15.37 -2.44 -2.16
CA LEU A 28 15.41 -1.71 -3.44
C LEU A 28 14.41 -0.53 -3.51
N THR A 29 13.63 -0.29 -2.46
CA THR A 29 12.58 0.73 -2.47
C THR A 29 12.54 1.49 -1.15
N HIS A 30 12.37 2.81 -1.25
CA HIS A 30 12.15 3.68 -0.09
C HIS A 30 10.97 4.64 -0.32
N GLY A 31 10.55 5.33 0.74
CA GLY A 31 9.41 6.23 0.76
C GLY A 31 8.24 5.66 1.55
N PHE A 32 7.14 5.32 0.87
CA PHE A 32 5.95 4.78 1.54
C PHE A 32 6.20 3.36 2.09
N PRO A 33 5.74 3.02 3.31
CA PRO A 33 5.90 1.68 3.88
C PRO A 33 5.28 0.57 3.03
N SER A 34 5.77 -0.66 3.15
CA SER A 34 5.22 -1.80 2.42
C SER A 34 3.78 -2.12 2.84
N MET A 35 2.95 -2.58 1.89
CA MET A 35 1.58 -3.03 2.21
C MET A 35 1.57 -4.22 3.17
N THR A 36 2.65 -5.02 3.20
CA THR A 36 2.82 -6.10 4.19
C THR A 36 2.86 -5.58 5.63
N ALA A 37 3.38 -4.37 5.87
CA ALA A 37 3.37 -3.75 7.19
C ALA A 37 1.94 -3.38 7.63
N LEU A 38 1.10 -2.95 6.69
CA LEU A 38 -0.31 -2.62 6.96
C LEU A 38 -1.17 -3.87 7.16
N LEU A 39 -0.91 -4.94 6.41
CA LEU A 39 -1.50 -6.27 6.70
C LEU A 39 -1.09 -6.78 8.09
N GLY A 40 0.19 -6.62 8.45
CA GLY A 40 0.68 -6.93 9.80
C GLY A 40 -0.06 -6.15 10.89
N LEU A 41 -0.30 -4.85 10.67
CA LEU A 41 -1.12 -4.02 11.54
C LEU A 41 -2.55 -4.55 11.66
N MET A 42 -3.20 -4.87 10.52
CA MET A 42 -4.56 -5.42 10.49
C MET A 42 -4.66 -6.69 11.35
N TRP A 43 -3.72 -7.63 11.22
CA TRP A 43 -3.72 -8.85 12.03
C TRP A 43 -3.41 -8.60 13.51
N ALA A 44 -2.52 -7.65 13.82
CA ALA A 44 -2.26 -7.28 15.20
C ALA A 44 -3.50 -6.64 15.85
N LEU A 45 -4.25 -5.82 15.10
CA LEU A 45 -5.50 -5.21 15.53
C LEU A 45 -6.59 -6.28 15.71
N GLN A 46 -6.72 -7.22 14.76
CA GLN A 46 -7.62 -8.37 14.86
C GLN A 46 -7.46 -9.11 16.20
N ARG A 47 -6.22 -9.42 16.58
CA ARG A 47 -5.92 -10.12 17.84
C ARG A 47 -6.35 -9.31 19.07
N LYS A 48 -6.16 -7.99 19.04
CA LYS A 48 -6.57 -7.09 20.15
C LYS A 48 -8.08 -6.96 20.25
N VAL A 49 -8.76 -6.83 19.13
CA VAL A 49 -10.22 -6.74 19.03
C VAL A 49 -10.88 -8.01 19.57
N HIS A 50 -10.40 -9.19 19.17
CA HIS A 50 -10.86 -10.46 19.74
C HIS A 50 -10.56 -10.59 21.23
N ALA A 51 -9.37 -10.18 21.69
CA ALA A 51 -9.02 -10.21 23.10
C ALA A 51 -9.90 -9.27 23.97
N ALA A 52 -10.44 -8.21 23.37
CA ALA A 52 -11.39 -7.31 24.01
C ALA A 52 -12.85 -7.82 23.93
N GLY A 53 -13.10 -9.00 23.33
CA GLY A 53 -14.42 -9.63 23.25
C GLY A 53 -15.31 -9.11 22.10
N LEU A 54 -14.75 -8.37 21.15
CA LEU A 54 -15.50 -7.88 19.99
C LEU A 54 -15.58 -8.94 18.89
N GLU A 55 -16.77 -9.15 18.34
CA GLU A 55 -17.05 -10.12 17.28
C GLU A 55 -16.86 -9.51 15.88
N LEU A 56 -15.63 -9.06 15.59
CA LEU A 56 -15.25 -8.48 14.30
C LEU A 56 -14.17 -9.31 13.62
N THR A 57 -14.29 -9.53 12.32
CA THR A 57 -13.21 -10.12 11.51
C THR A 57 -12.77 -9.16 10.40
N PHE A 58 -11.48 -8.87 10.33
CA PHE A 58 -10.83 -8.04 9.32
C PHE A 58 -10.25 -8.93 8.22
N HIS A 59 -10.71 -8.71 6.99
CA HIS A 59 -10.34 -9.53 5.84
C HIS A 59 -9.33 -8.86 4.92
N ALA A 60 -9.40 -7.53 4.82
CA ALA A 60 -8.57 -6.75 3.92
C ALA A 60 -8.36 -5.34 4.46
N ILE A 61 -7.29 -4.69 4.01
CA ILE A 61 -6.93 -3.33 4.41
C ILE A 61 -6.53 -2.49 3.20
N GLY A 62 -7.06 -1.28 3.10
CA GLY A 62 -6.67 -0.26 2.16
C GLY A 62 -6.01 0.91 2.88
N ALA A 63 -5.20 1.67 2.15
CA ALA A 63 -4.57 2.88 2.66
C ALA A 63 -4.73 4.03 1.68
N VAL A 64 -5.12 5.19 2.21
CA VAL A 64 -5.13 6.46 1.48
C VAL A 64 -4.13 7.39 2.17
N CYS A 65 -3.12 7.82 1.42
CA CYS A 65 -2.12 8.77 1.88
C CYS A 65 -2.59 10.20 1.56
N HIS A 66 -2.77 11.00 2.61
CA HIS A 66 -3.18 12.41 2.52
C HIS A 66 -1.97 13.33 2.47
N ALA A 67 -0.94 13.02 3.26
CA ALA A 67 0.32 13.75 3.31
C ALA A 67 1.46 12.81 3.67
N HIS A 68 2.66 13.11 3.18
CA HIS A 68 3.87 12.41 3.53
C HIS A 68 5.04 13.39 3.66
N GLN A 69 5.96 13.10 4.56
CA GLN A 69 7.20 13.85 4.73
C GLN A 69 8.32 12.87 5.10
N GLU A 70 9.10 12.49 4.11
CA GLU A 70 10.28 11.64 4.31
C GLU A 70 11.40 12.48 4.95
N GLN A 71 12.09 11.92 5.94
CA GLN A 71 13.18 12.60 6.64
C GLN A 71 14.49 12.41 5.87
N VAL A 72 14.69 13.26 4.86
CA VAL A 72 15.82 13.21 3.95
C VAL A 72 16.42 14.59 3.70
N THR A 73 17.68 14.61 3.27
CA THR A 73 18.39 15.83 2.89
C THR A 73 17.74 16.52 1.68
N GLU A 74 17.79 17.85 1.67
CA GLU A 74 17.32 18.67 0.54
C GLU A 74 18.49 19.16 -0.33
N GLY A 75 18.22 19.51 -1.60
CA GLY A 75 19.16 20.18 -2.50
C GLY A 75 19.99 19.28 -3.44
N GLY A 76 19.98 17.96 -3.25
CA GLY A 76 20.66 16.98 -4.13
C GLY A 76 19.70 16.17 -5.01
N PHE A 77 20.21 15.60 -6.11
CA PHE A 77 19.45 14.64 -6.94
C PHE A 77 19.23 13.32 -6.18
N VAL A 78 20.29 12.78 -5.57
CA VAL A 78 20.20 11.66 -4.63
C VAL A 78 20.02 12.24 -3.23
N LYS A 79 19.06 11.68 -2.49
CA LYS A 79 18.75 12.10 -1.12
C LYS A 79 19.31 11.10 -0.12
N ALA A 80 19.86 11.59 0.99
CA ALA A 80 20.31 10.77 2.11
C ALA A 80 19.33 10.88 3.29
N PHE A 81 19.21 9.83 4.10
CA PHE A 81 18.32 9.84 5.27
C PHE A 81 18.87 10.68 6.43
N HIS A 82 17.98 11.36 7.14
CA HIS A 82 18.30 11.94 8.43
C HIS A 82 18.31 10.84 9.50
N LEU A 83 19.46 10.67 10.15
CA LEU A 83 19.66 9.63 11.16
C LEU A 83 19.51 10.18 12.58
N THR A 84 19.33 9.29 13.54
CA THR A 84 19.40 9.61 14.98
C THR A 84 20.71 9.17 15.58
N ARG A 85 21.14 9.91 16.61
CA ARG A 85 22.27 9.51 17.42
C ARG A 85 21.85 8.40 18.39
N ASN A 86 22.43 7.22 18.22
CA ASN A 86 22.27 6.12 19.16
C ASN A 86 23.10 6.37 20.44
N PRO A 87 22.71 5.77 21.58
CA PRO A 87 23.53 5.81 22.79
C PRO A 87 24.97 5.34 22.53
N ILE A 88 25.91 5.90 23.29
CA ILE A 88 27.32 5.47 23.24
C ILE A 88 27.47 4.05 23.80
N GLY A 89 28.51 3.36 23.34
CA GLY A 89 28.85 2.03 23.81
C GLY A 89 29.33 2.02 25.27
N LYS A 90 29.44 0.82 25.85
CA LYS A 90 29.95 0.60 27.21
C LYS A 90 31.37 1.13 27.45
N ASP A 91 32.15 1.28 26.38
CA ASP A 91 33.51 1.83 26.38
C ASP A 91 33.54 3.35 26.15
N GLY A 92 32.38 3.99 26.08
CA GLY A 92 32.22 5.43 25.82
C GLY A 92 32.35 5.81 24.34
N LYS A 93 32.58 4.84 23.43
CA LYS A 93 32.74 5.12 21.99
C LYS A 93 31.40 5.24 21.28
N THR A 94 31.41 5.88 20.12
CA THR A 94 30.24 5.98 19.25
C THR A 94 29.84 4.60 18.74
N ALA A 95 28.57 4.25 18.89
CA ALA A 95 28.02 3.03 18.29
C ALA A 95 28.10 3.11 16.75
N PRO A 96 28.23 1.96 16.06
CA PRO A 96 28.12 1.92 14.60
C PRO A 96 26.82 2.58 14.12
N ILE A 97 26.92 3.34 13.03
CA ILE A 97 25.77 3.97 12.40
C ILE A 97 25.04 2.91 11.58
N VAL A 98 23.78 2.66 11.94
CA VAL A 98 22.84 1.87 11.14
C VAL A 98 21.86 2.84 10.52
N GLU A 99 21.78 2.85 9.19
CA GLU A 99 20.86 3.74 8.49
C GLU A 99 19.42 3.22 8.60
N GLU A 100 18.54 4.06 9.15
CA GLU A 100 17.10 3.80 9.23
C GLU A 100 16.36 4.98 8.60
N GLY A 101 15.67 4.73 7.48
CA GLY A 101 14.82 5.75 6.86
C GLY A 101 13.54 5.97 7.67
N ARG A 102 13.15 7.23 7.85
CA ARG A 102 11.94 7.61 8.59
C ARG A 102 11.03 8.53 7.79
N ILE A 103 9.73 8.36 7.96
CA ILE A 103 8.71 9.14 7.27
C ILE A 103 7.57 9.51 8.23
N HIS A 104 7.08 10.75 8.13
CA HIS A 104 5.81 11.17 8.70
C HIS A 104 4.70 10.98 7.67
N LEU A 105 3.58 10.44 8.09
CA LEU A 105 2.46 10.14 7.21
C LEU A 105 1.15 10.63 7.83
N GLU A 106 0.22 11.05 6.97
CA GLU A 106 -1.19 11.21 7.29
C GLU A 106 -1.97 10.19 6.46
N LEU A 107 -2.59 9.21 7.12
CA LEU A 107 -3.19 8.04 6.47
C LEU A 107 -4.65 7.85 6.88
N SER A 108 -5.54 7.59 5.92
CA SER A 108 -6.79 6.89 6.22
C SER A 108 -6.60 5.41 5.98
N LEU A 109 -6.95 4.59 6.97
CA LEU A 109 -7.04 3.14 6.81
C LEU A 109 -8.48 2.74 6.53
N VAL A 110 -8.67 1.82 5.59
CA VAL A 110 -9.99 1.26 5.23
C VAL A 110 -9.93 -0.25 5.46
N LEU A 111 -10.70 -0.76 6.41
CA LEU A 111 -10.74 -2.18 6.75
C LEU A 111 -12.01 -2.81 6.14
N GLY A 112 -11.85 -3.91 5.42
CA GLY A 112 -12.97 -4.79 5.07
C GLY A 112 -13.33 -5.65 6.27
N VAL A 113 -14.51 -5.44 6.84
CA VAL A 113 -14.96 -6.05 8.09
C VAL A 113 -16.13 -7.00 7.82
N HIS A 114 -16.12 -8.14 8.49
CA HIS A 114 -17.28 -9.00 8.66
C HIS A 114 -17.68 -9.02 10.14
N SER A 115 -18.95 -8.73 10.41
CA SER A 115 -19.58 -8.91 11.71
C SER A 115 -21.08 -9.07 11.51
N GLN A 116 -21.65 -10.12 12.09
CA GLN A 116 -23.10 -10.34 12.10
C GLN A 116 -23.79 -9.34 13.04
N ARG A 117 -23.19 -9.11 14.22
CA ARG A 117 -23.68 -8.18 15.24
C ARG A 117 -23.88 -6.75 14.71
N TRP A 118 -23.00 -6.28 13.83
CA TRP A 118 -23.15 -4.95 13.22
C TRP A 118 -24.37 -4.80 12.32
N SER A 119 -24.81 -5.88 11.66
CA SER A 119 -26.03 -5.86 10.84
C SER A 119 -27.30 -5.91 11.70
N ASP A 120 -27.22 -6.51 12.89
CA ASP A 120 -28.38 -6.71 13.75
C ASP A 120 -28.59 -5.57 14.79
N ASP A 121 -27.52 -4.86 15.19
CA ASP A 121 -27.52 -3.85 16.26
C ASP A 121 -26.66 -2.60 15.91
N PRO A 122 -27.27 -1.54 15.34
CA PRO A 122 -26.54 -0.32 14.97
C PRO A 122 -25.88 0.42 16.16
N PRO A 123 -26.50 0.54 17.35
CA PRO A 123 -25.79 1.03 18.55
C PRO A 123 -24.50 0.27 18.87
N ALA A 124 -24.50 -1.07 18.74
CA ALA A 124 -23.29 -1.85 18.95
C ALA A 124 -22.20 -1.56 17.91
N GLN A 125 -22.59 -1.29 16.65
CA GLN A 125 -21.64 -0.94 15.59
C GLN A 125 -20.82 0.31 15.94
N GLN A 126 -21.46 1.38 16.45
CA GLN A 126 -20.75 2.60 16.82
C GLN A 126 -19.82 2.35 18.02
N ALA A 127 -20.29 1.65 19.06
CA ALA A 127 -19.48 1.34 20.23
C ALA A 127 -18.25 0.49 19.88
N ASP A 128 -18.42 -0.53 19.04
CA ASP A 128 -17.33 -1.37 18.56
C ASP A 128 -16.35 -0.56 17.68
N THR A 129 -16.85 0.37 16.87
CA THR A 129 -16.03 1.27 16.05
C THR A 129 -15.12 2.14 16.92
N ASP A 130 -15.67 2.73 17.99
CA ASP A 130 -14.92 3.56 18.93
C ASP A 130 -13.87 2.74 19.69
N ALA A 131 -14.24 1.52 20.12
CA ALA A 131 -13.31 0.60 20.77
C ALA A 131 -12.16 0.18 19.85
N VAL A 132 -12.43 -0.08 18.56
CA VAL A 132 -11.37 -0.37 17.58
C VAL A 132 -10.44 0.82 17.40
N ALA A 133 -10.97 2.04 17.34
CA ALA A 133 -10.17 3.26 17.22
C ALA A 133 -9.28 3.49 18.45
N GLU A 134 -9.80 3.25 19.66
CA GLU A 134 -9.03 3.32 20.91
C GLU A 134 -7.90 2.28 20.94
N LEU A 135 -8.19 1.04 20.56
CA LEU A 135 -7.18 -0.01 20.46
C LEU A 135 -6.08 0.36 19.47
N LEU A 136 -6.45 0.90 18.30
CA LEU A 136 -5.48 1.33 17.30
C LEU A 136 -4.61 2.49 17.79
N ALA A 137 -5.16 3.44 18.55
CA ALA A 137 -4.42 4.60 19.05
C ALA A 137 -3.18 4.20 19.88
N GLY A 138 -3.23 3.06 20.57
CA GLY A 138 -2.10 2.49 21.31
C GLY A 138 -1.11 1.65 20.48
N MET A 139 -1.30 1.55 19.17
CA MET A 139 -0.48 0.72 18.28
C MET A 139 0.54 1.54 17.48
N ARG A 140 1.41 0.83 16.75
CA ARG A 140 2.36 1.39 15.81
C ARG A 140 2.00 1.00 14.38
N ILE A 141 2.13 1.94 13.45
CA ILE A 141 1.93 1.71 12.01
C ILE A 141 3.29 1.75 11.33
N ALA A 142 3.71 0.64 10.73
CA ALA A 142 5.03 0.50 10.11
C ALA A 142 6.20 0.96 11.02
N GLY A 143 6.12 0.64 12.32
CA GLY A 143 7.10 1.04 13.33
C GLY A 143 6.91 2.46 13.90
N GLY A 144 6.13 3.31 13.24
CA GLY A 144 5.84 4.68 13.68
C GLY A 144 4.75 4.75 14.74
N SER A 145 4.80 5.78 15.58
CA SER A 145 3.79 6.05 16.61
C SER A 145 2.63 6.86 16.05
N LEU A 146 1.41 6.55 16.49
CA LEU A 146 0.24 7.40 16.22
C LEU A 146 0.23 8.63 17.12
N ARG A 147 -0.14 9.77 16.54
CA ARG A 147 -0.39 11.02 17.26
C ARG A 147 -1.82 11.44 17.04
N ALA A 148 -2.48 11.87 18.11
CA ALA A 148 -3.79 12.48 17.99
C ALA A 148 -3.65 13.80 17.21
N PRO A 149 -4.56 14.11 16.27
CA PRO A 149 -4.61 15.44 15.67
C PRO A 149 -4.96 16.48 16.74
N ALA A 150 -4.68 17.76 16.47
CA ALA A 150 -4.95 18.83 17.44
C ALA A 150 -6.44 18.97 17.81
N GLN A 151 -7.35 18.57 16.93
CA GLN A 151 -8.80 18.65 17.12
C GLN A 151 -9.48 17.33 16.72
N PRO A 152 -9.32 16.25 17.52
CA PRO A 152 -9.77 14.92 17.16
C PRO A 152 -11.29 14.82 17.00
N TRP A 153 -12.06 15.66 17.70
CA TRP A 153 -13.53 15.71 17.62
C TRP A 153 -14.09 16.18 16.28
N ARG A 154 -13.27 16.76 15.38
CA ARG A 154 -13.78 17.16 14.05
C ARG A 154 -14.19 15.94 13.25
N HIS A 155 -15.32 16.03 12.56
CA HIS A 155 -15.88 14.96 11.73
C HIS A 155 -14.91 14.32 10.73
N ARG A 156 -13.92 15.07 10.21
CA ARG A 156 -12.89 14.53 9.30
C ARG A 156 -12.00 13.46 9.96
N TYR A 157 -11.75 13.55 11.27
CA TYR A 157 -10.91 12.61 12.02
C TYR A 157 -11.72 11.51 12.71
N GLN A 158 -13.05 11.59 12.67
CA GLN A 158 -13.91 10.61 13.34
C GLN A 158 -14.00 9.33 12.49
N PRO A 159 -13.76 8.15 13.10
CA PRO A 159 -14.03 6.87 12.47
C PRO A 159 -15.46 6.78 11.94
N TRP A 160 -15.64 6.00 10.88
CA TRP A 160 -16.97 5.77 10.32
C TRP A 160 -17.05 4.41 9.65
N THR A 161 -18.26 3.85 9.66
CA THR A 161 -18.57 2.60 9.00
C THR A 161 -19.38 2.84 7.74
N LEU A 162 -19.29 1.91 6.80
CA LEU A 162 -20.17 1.81 5.65
C LEU A 162 -20.64 0.37 5.55
N GLU A 163 -21.91 0.14 5.82
CA GLU A 163 -22.54 -1.13 5.53
C GLU A 163 -22.69 -1.29 4.00
N LEU A 164 -22.28 -2.45 3.48
CA LEU A 164 -22.35 -2.77 2.06
C LEU A 164 -23.43 -3.84 1.84
N THR A 165 -24.69 -3.44 2.05
CA THR A 165 -25.87 -4.27 1.80
C THR A 165 -26.49 -4.02 0.42
N GLY A 166 -27.40 -4.90 0.01
CA GLY A 166 -28.13 -4.77 -1.25
C GLY A 166 -27.41 -5.36 -2.46
N THR A 167 -27.82 -4.91 -3.64
CA THR A 167 -27.24 -5.37 -4.91
C THR A 167 -25.80 -4.90 -5.08
N GLU A 168 -25.09 -5.40 -6.09
CA GLU A 168 -23.73 -4.91 -6.40
C GLU A 168 -23.72 -3.42 -6.78
N ASP A 169 -24.77 -2.95 -7.45
CA ASP A 169 -24.91 -1.55 -7.85
C ASP A 169 -25.19 -0.63 -6.65
N ASP A 170 -26.00 -1.08 -5.69
CA ASP A 170 -26.25 -0.35 -4.43
C ASP A 170 -24.94 -0.13 -3.67
N ARG A 171 -24.17 -1.22 -3.49
CA ARG A 171 -22.86 -1.21 -2.81
C ARG A 171 -21.87 -0.29 -3.51
N THR A 172 -21.82 -0.34 -4.84
CA THR A 172 -20.98 0.53 -5.67
C THR A 172 -21.37 2.00 -5.50
N THR A 173 -22.67 2.31 -5.54
CA THR A 173 -23.19 3.67 -5.37
C THR A 173 -22.90 4.23 -3.98
N GLN A 174 -23.08 3.43 -2.93
CA GLN A 174 -22.74 3.79 -1.56
C GLN A 174 -21.24 4.08 -1.41
N PHE A 175 -20.39 3.20 -1.94
CA PHE A 175 -18.94 3.41 -1.92
C PHE A 175 -18.51 4.67 -2.70
N ARG A 176 -19.09 4.92 -3.88
CA ARG A 176 -18.81 6.12 -4.69
C ARG A 176 -19.08 7.42 -3.95
N LYS A 177 -20.11 7.46 -3.09
CA LYS A 177 -20.38 8.61 -2.21
C LYS A 177 -19.37 8.68 -1.06
N ALA A 178 -19.11 7.55 -0.40
CA ALA A 178 -18.24 7.48 0.76
C ALA A 178 -16.76 7.78 0.45
N ARG A 179 -16.25 7.35 -0.72
CA ARG A 179 -14.85 7.55 -1.13
C ARG A 179 -14.45 9.03 -1.22
N MET A 180 -15.42 9.94 -1.40
CA MET A 180 -15.16 11.38 -1.42
C MET A 180 -14.68 11.91 -0.06
N ARG A 181 -15.02 11.23 1.05
CA ARG A 181 -14.51 11.55 2.39
C ARG A 181 -13.02 11.24 2.56
N LEU A 182 -12.45 10.44 1.67
CA LEU A 182 -11.02 10.11 1.63
C LEU A 182 -10.21 11.18 0.87
N LEU A 183 -10.86 12.27 0.40
CA LEU A 183 -10.19 13.39 -0.24
C LEU A 183 -9.86 14.51 0.76
N PRO A 184 -8.72 15.21 0.56
CA PRO A 184 -7.70 15.00 -0.47
C PRO A 184 -6.78 13.83 -0.09
N GLY A 185 -6.46 12.94 -1.03
CA GLY A 185 -5.55 11.83 -0.78
C GLY A 185 -5.39 10.93 -1.99
N PHE A 186 -4.46 9.99 -1.90
CA PHE A 186 -4.18 9.00 -2.94
C PHE A 186 -4.18 7.59 -2.34
N ALA A 187 -4.90 6.69 -2.98
CA ALA A 187 -4.91 5.27 -2.69
C ALA A 187 -3.76 4.58 -3.42
N LEU A 188 -3.08 3.65 -2.74
CA LEU A 188 -2.11 2.77 -3.38
C LEU A 188 -2.80 1.49 -3.84
N VAL A 189 -2.69 1.17 -5.13
CA VAL A 189 -3.23 -0.06 -5.74
C VAL A 189 -2.14 -0.83 -6.47
N GLU A 190 -2.34 -2.13 -6.72
CA GLU A 190 -1.40 -2.95 -7.49
C GLU A 190 -1.63 -2.76 -9.00
N ARG A 191 -0.53 -2.70 -9.77
CA ARG A 191 -0.51 -2.66 -11.25
C ARG A 191 0.46 -3.68 -11.83
N ALA A 192 0.30 -4.94 -11.44
CA ALA A 192 1.08 -6.05 -11.99
C ALA A 192 0.88 -6.22 -13.51
N ASP A 193 -0.28 -5.82 -14.03
CA ASP A 193 -0.59 -5.79 -15.45
C ASP A 193 0.38 -4.90 -16.26
N LEU A 194 0.79 -3.74 -15.71
CA LEU A 194 1.76 -2.87 -16.37
C LEU A 194 3.14 -3.51 -16.45
N LEU A 195 3.51 -4.31 -15.46
CA LEU A 195 4.77 -5.05 -15.45
C LEU A 195 4.78 -6.11 -16.55
N ASP A 196 3.70 -6.88 -16.67
CA ASP A 196 3.57 -7.92 -17.70
C ASP A 196 3.51 -7.29 -19.11
N ALA A 197 2.78 -6.19 -19.29
CA ALA A 197 2.73 -5.45 -20.56
C ALA A 197 4.12 -4.92 -20.95
N ARG A 198 4.84 -4.29 -20.01
CA ARG A 198 6.18 -3.76 -20.29
C ARG A 198 7.18 -4.86 -20.59
N LEU A 199 7.07 -6.03 -19.94
CA LEU A 199 7.90 -7.17 -20.27
C LEU A 199 7.70 -7.62 -21.72
N ALA A 200 6.44 -7.73 -22.17
CA ALA A 200 6.14 -8.11 -23.55
C ALA A 200 6.70 -7.09 -24.56
N GLU A 201 6.60 -5.79 -24.28
CA GLU A 201 7.21 -4.73 -25.09
C GLU A 201 8.74 -4.85 -25.19
N LEU A 202 9.41 -5.10 -24.06
CA LEU A 202 10.87 -5.27 -24.05
C LEU A 202 11.28 -6.54 -24.79
N GLN A 203 10.54 -7.63 -24.61
CA GLN A 203 10.81 -8.92 -25.26
C GLN A 203 10.61 -8.89 -26.78
N ALA A 204 9.82 -7.94 -27.30
CA ALA A 204 9.71 -7.72 -28.74
C ALA A 204 11.02 -7.24 -29.38
N THR A 205 11.90 -6.59 -28.60
CA THR A 205 13.20 -6.09 -29.08
C THR A 205 14.36 -6.94 -28.55
N ASP A 206 14.28 -7.40 -27.31
CA ASP A 206 15.27 -8.24 -26.65
C ASP A 206 14.58 -9.46 -25.99
N PRO A 207 14.58 -10.64 -26.64
CA PRO A 207 13.97 -11.85 -26.09
C PRO A 207 14.52 -12.29 -24.72
N GLY A 208 15.71 -11.81 -24.33
CA GLY A 208 16.33 -12.09 -23.03
C GLY A 208 15.81 -11.21 -21.89
N ALA A 209 14.99 -10.20 -22.16
CA ALA A 209 14.50 -9.27 -21.16
C ALA A 209 13.72 -9.98 -20.04
N THR A 210 14.03 -9.61 -18.80
CA THR A 210 13.45 -10.21 -17.59
C THR A 210 12.38 -9.32 -16.97
N ARG A 211 11.59 -9.89 -16.04
CA ARG A 211 10.65 -9.11 -15.22
C ARG A 211 11.34 -8.01 -14.41
N LEU A 212 12.59 -8.21 -13.99
CA LEU A 212 13.35 -7.19 -13.29
C LEU A 212 13.71 -6.02 -14.23
N ASP A 213 14.05 -6.30 -15.49
CA ASP A 213 14.32 -5.25 -16.49
C ASP A 213 13.07 -4.42 -16.77
N ALA A 214 11.91 -5.08 -16.89
CA ALA A 214 10.62 -4.39 -17.02
C ALA A 214 10.33 -3.52 -15.79
N TRP A 215 10.56 -4.03 -14.58
CA TRP A 215 10.37 -3.32 -13.32
C TRP A 215 11.29 -2.09 -13.19
N LEU A 216 12.57 -2.24 -13.53
CA LEU A 216 13.55 -1.14 -13.55
C LEU A 216 13.22 -0.11 -14.64
N SER A 217 12.76 -0.56 -15.82
CA SER A 217 12.31 0.32 -16.88
C SER A 217 11.13 1.19 -16.46
N LEU A 218 10.17 0.65 -15.71
CA LEU A 218 9.01 1.39 -15.19
C LEU A 218 9.35 2.29 -13.99
N SER A 219 10.52 2.09 -13.37
CA SER A 219 11.00 2.87 -12.23
C SER A 219 11.78 4.12 -12.64
N ARG A 220 11.97 4.34 -13.95
CA ARG A 220 12.69 5.49 -14.52
C ARG A 220 11.91 6.13 -15.66
N ILE A 221 12.29 7.34 -16.05
CA ILE A 221 11.76 8.01 -17.25
C ILE A 221 12.69 7.67 -18.41
N ASN A 222 12.21 6.91 -19.40
CA ASN A 222 13.03 6.55 -20.55
C ASN A 222 12.75 7.53 -21.69
N TRP A 223 13.77 8.28 -22.09
CA TRP A 223 13.71 9.18 -23.23
C TRP A 223 14.18 8.46 -24.49
N ARG A 224 13.42 8.60 -25.57
CA ARG A 224 13.74 8.06 -26.89
C ARG A 224 13.60 9.17 -27.93
N TYR A 225 14.56 9.22 -28.83
CA TYR A 225 14.49 10.11 -29.98
C TYR A 225 13.64 9.46 -31.06
N GLN A 226 12.63 10.17 -31.55
CA GLN A 226 11.80 9.74 -32.68
C GLN A 226 12.29 10.48 -33.93
N SER A 227 12.88 9.75 -34.87
CA SER A 227 13.28 10.25 -36.18
C SER A 227 12.16 10.06 -37.20
N ASP A 228 11.97 11.01 -38.12
CA ASP A 228 10.98 11.04 -39.22
C ASP A 228 10.54 9.66 -39.74
N THR A 229 9.51 9.07 -39.12
CA THR A 229 8.87 7.84 -39.61
C THR A 229 7.63 8.14 -40.46
N THR A 230 7.18 9.40 -40.48
CA THR A 230 5.95 9.86 -41.14
C THR A 230 6.15 11.29 -41.67
N PRO A 231 5.64 11.66 -42.87
CA PRO A 231 5.87 12.99 -43.47
C PRO A 231 5.30 14.20 -42.71
N ASN A 232 4.63 13.97 -41.58
CA ASN A 232 3.86 14.96 -40.84
C ASN A 232 4.23 15.06 -39.35
N ASP A 233 5.18 14.25 -38.85
CA ASP A 233 5.65 14.34 -37.47
C ASP A 233 6.92 15.20 -37.39
N THR A 234 6.97 16.07 -36.38
CA THR A 234 8.17 16.86 -36.09
C THR A 234 9.16 15.99 -35.30
N PRO A 235 10.41 15.84 -35.73
CA PRO A 235 11.39 15.01 -35.03
C PRO A 235 11.65 15.58 -33.63
N GLY A 236 11.67 14.71 -32.61
CA GLY A 236 11.70 15.15 -31.22
C GLY A 236 12.02 14.06 -30.20
N TRP A 237 12.34 14.52 -28.98
CA TRP A 237 12.49 13.65 -27.83
C TRP A 237 11.12 13.36 -27.22
N SER A 238 10.81 12.08 -27.04
CA SER A 238 9.60 11.61 -26.36
C SER A 238 9.99 10.72 -25.17
N HIS A 239 9.10 10.60 -24.19
CA HIS A 239 9.28 9.71 -23.05
C HIS A 239 8.14 8.70 -22.91
N ASP A 240 8.42 7.56 -22.28
CA ASP A 240 7.46 6.45 -22.15
C ASP A 240 6.54 6.53 -20.92
N ARG A 241 6.57 7.62 -20.15
CA ARG A 241 5.74 7.78 -18.94
C ARG A 241 4.32 8.28 -19.20
N SER A 242 3.99 8.68 -20.43
CA SER A 242 2.64 9.17 -20.77
C SER A 242 1.57 8.10 -20.52
N GLY A 243 0.39 8.50 -20.04
CA GLY A 243 -0.75 7.59 -19.85
C GLY A 243 -0.72 6.66 -18.61
N HIS A 244 0.44 6.44 -17.97
CA HIS A 244 0.55 5.50 -16.84
C HIS A 244 0.19 6.10 -15.47
N GLY A 245 -0.02 7.41 -15.38
CA GLY A 245 -0.26 8.09 -14.09
C GLY A 245 0.95 8.01 -13.15
N TRP A 246 0.71 7.97 -11.84
CA TRP A 246 1.79 7.87 -10.85
C TRP A 246 2.06 6.41 -10.49
N THR A 247 2.85 5.73 -11.32
CA THR A 247 3.36 4.39 -11.05
C THR A 247 4.60 4.42 -10.15
N VAL A 248 4.71 3.44 -9.26
CA VAL A 248 5.81 3.31 -8.31
C VAL A 248 6.21 1.84 -8.13
N PRO A 249 7.50 1.52 -7.99
CA PRO A 249 7.92 0.20 -7.55
C PRO A 249 7.49 -0.05 -6.11
N ILE A 250 6.93 -1.23 -5.81
CA ILE A 250 6.51 -1.59 -4.46
C ILE A 250 6.92 -3.01 -4.09
N PRO A 251 7.28 -3.27 -2.83
CA PRO A 251 7.37 -4.61 -2.30
C PRO A 251 5.97 -5.13 -1.97
N VAL A 252 5.67 -6.36 -2.41
CA VAL A 252 4.34 -6.99 -2.23
C VAL A 252 4.39 -8.26 -1.39
N GLY A 253 5.54 -8.65 -0.88
CA GLY A 253 5.64 -9.90 -0.13
C GLY A 253 7.03 -10.46 -0.08
N TYR A 254 7.07 -11.78 0.10
CA TYR A 254 8.28 -12.54 0.28
C TYR A 254 8.26 -13.86 -0.48
N GLY A 255 9.40 -14.23 -1.05
CA GLY A 255 9.65 -15.48 -1.75
C GLY A 255 10.60 -16.37 -0.95
N ALA A 256 10.32 -17.66 -0.89
CA ALA A 256 11.14 -18.62 -0.16
C ALA A 256 12.53 -18.80 -0.79
N LEU A 257 13.58 -18.73 0.03
CA LEU A 257 14.96 -19.06 -0.37
C LEU A 257 15.33 -20.51 -0.10
N GLY A 258 14.48 -21.25 0.60
CA GLY A 258 14.73 -22.64 0.98
C GLY A 258 13.53 -23.30 1.65
N GLU A 259 13.77 -24.48 2.20
CA GLU A 259 12.74 -25.33 2.80
C GLU A 259 12.15 -24.73 4.08
N LEU A 260 10.92 -25.14 4.41
CA LEU A 260 10.30 -24.80 5.69
C LEU A 260 11.01 -25.57 6.81
N GLN A 261 11.55 -24.85 7.76
CA GLN A 261 12.21 -25.41 8.94
C GLN A 261 11.16 -25.66 10.03
N ALA A 262 11.30 -26.78 10.73
CA ALA A 262 10.42 -27.13 11.84
C ALA A 262 10.52 -26.11 12.98
N ALA A 263 9.45 -25.96 13.75
CA ALA A 263 9.45 -25.12 14.95
C ALA A 263 10.59 -25.53 15.90
N GLY A 264 11.32 -24.55 16.45
CA GLY A 264 12.44 -24.78 17.36
C GLY A 264 13.75 -25.27 16.74
N SER A 265 13.78 -25.53 15.42
CA SER A 265 15.01 -26.00 14.74
C SER A 265 16.01 -24.88 14.41
N VAL A 266 15.56 -23.63 14.33
CA VAL A 266 16.39 -22.47 14.00
C VAL A 266 16.75 -21.70 15.28
N ALA A 267 18.04 -21.60 15.56
CA ALA A 267 18.55 -20.85 16.71
C ALA A 267 18.20 -19.35 16.60
N ASN A 268 17.91 -18.72 17.74
CA ASN A 268 17.57 -17.29 17.84
C ASN A 268 16.34 -16.86 17.00
N ALA A 269 15.43 -17.78 16.70
CA ALA A 269 14.10 -17.43 16.19
C ALA A 269 13.30 -16.63 17.25
N ARG A 270 12.23 -15.95 16.82
CA ARG A 270 11.40 -15.11 17.71
C ARG A 270 10.69 -15.93 18.80
N ASP A 271 10.33 -17.16 18.47
CA ASP A 271 9.73 -18.16 19.35
C ASP A 271 10.11 -19.56 18.87
N THR A 272 9.82 -20.57 19.69
CA THR A 272 10.16 -21.97 19.44
C THR A 272 9.03 -22.78 18.82
N ASP A 273 7.84 -22.20 18.66
CA ASP A 273 6.61 -22.94 18.38
C ASP A 273 6.07 -22.67 16.97
N THR A 274 6.64 -21.67 16.28
CA THR A 274 6.31 -21.30 14.91
C THR A 274 7.36 -21.84 13.95
N ALA A 275 6.92 -22.46 12.84
CA ALA A 275 7.81 -22.89 11.76
C ALA A 275 8.53 -21.69 11.12
N PHE A 276 9.78 -21.89 10.69
CA PHE A 276 10.65 -20.82 10.22
C PHE A 276 11.02 -21.01 8.74
N ARG A 277 11.14 -19.92 7.99
CA ARG A 277 11.61 -19.96 6.60
C ARG A 277 12.41 -18.71 6.26
N PHE A 278 13.54 -18.90 5.59
CA PHE A 278 14.30 -17.79 5.00
C PHE A 278 13.64 -17.32 3.72
N VAL A 279 13.55 -16.00 3.55
CA VAL A 279 12.83 -15.39 2.45
C VAL A 279 13.56 -14.15 1.92
N GLU A 280 13.27 -13.78 0.67
CA GLU A 280 13.66 -12.51 0.05
C GLU A 280 12.43 -11.68 -0.33
N SER A 281 12.60 -10.40 -0.65
CA SER A 281 11.50 -9.51 -1.03
C SER A 281 10.98 -9.81 -2.44
N LEU A 282 9.66 -9.84 -2.59
CA LEU A 282 8.97 -9.86 -3.90
C LEU A 282 8.52 -8.47 -4.29
N TYR A 283 8.73 -8.13 -5.56
CA TYR A 283 8.46 -6.82 -6.13
C TYR A 283 7.31 -6.87 -7.12
N SER A 284 6.54 -5.78 -7.14
CA SER A 284 5.51 -5.51 -8.14
C SER A 284 5.51 -4.00 -8.45
N LEU A 285 4.58 -3.58 -9.29
CA LEU A 285 4.27 -2.18 -9.53
C LEU A 285 3.01 -1.80 -8.77
N GLY A 286 3.02 -0.60 -8.21
CA GLY A 286 1.87 0.06 -7.64
C GLY A 286 1.53 1.32 -8.40
N GLN A 287 0.33 1.84 -8.18
CA GLN A 287 -0.08 3.13 -8.69
C GLN A 287 -0.78 3.92 -7.59
N TRP A 288 -0.41 5.20 -7.45
CA TRP A 288 -1.12 6.14 -6.61
C TRP A 288 -2.29 6.74 -7.41
N ILE A 289 -3.51 6.42 -7.00
CA ILE A 289 -4.74 6.79 -7.68
C ILE A 289 -5.61 7.60 -6.72
N SER A 290 -6.19 8.71 -7.18
CA SER A 290 -7.11 9.45 -6.34
C SER A 290 -8.38 8.61 -6.08
N PRO A 291 -8.90 8.55 -4.82
CA PRO A 291 -10.04 7.71 -4.46
C PRO A 291 -11.27 7.86 -5.35
N HIS A 292 -11.52 9.04 -5.94
CA HIS A 292 -12.66 9.28 -6.84
C HIS A 292 -12.63 8.45 -8.14
N ARG A 293 -11.51 7.79 -8.46
CA ARG A 293 -11.40 6.88 -9.62
C ARG A 293 -11.68 5.42 -9.28
N LEU A 294 -11.94 5.10 -8.01
CA LEU A 294 -12.18 3.73 -7.54
C LEU A 294 -13.68 3.44 -7.49
N ASP A 295 -14.19 2.60 -8.37
CA ASP A 295 -15.61 2.29 -8.45
C ASP A 295 -16.09 1.35 -7.35
N ALA A 296 -15.24 0.42 -6.92
CA ALA A 296 -15.60 -0.59 -5.94
C ALA A 296 -14.57 -0.66 -4.80
N PRO A 297 -14.97 -1.00 -3.56
CA PRO A 297 -14.04 -1.07 -2.44
C PRO A 297 -12.94 -2.12 -2.63
N GLN A 298 -13.23 -3.21 -3.35
CA GLN A 298 -12.28 -4.28 -3.66
C GLN A 298 -11.06 -3.76 -4.44
N GLN A 299 -11.23 -2.69 -5.21
CA GLN A 299 -10.14 -2.03 -5.94
C GLN A 299 -9.16 -1.30 -5.01
N LEU A 300 -9.60 -0.87 -3.82
CA LEU A 300 -8.76 -0.21 -2.80
C LEU A 300 -8.07 -1.20 -1.86
N LEU A 301 -8.74 -2.32 -1.58
CA LEU A 301 -8.39 -3.22 -0.48
C LEU A 301 -7.26 -4.18 -0.86
N TRP A 302 -6.34 -4.38 0.08
CA TRP A 302 -5.25 -5.35 0.01
C TRP A 302 -5.50 -6.48 0.98
N TYR A 303 -5.20 -7.70 0.55
CA TYR A 303 -5.41 -8.91 1.33
C TYR A 303 -4.24 -9.88 1.16
N ALA A 304 -4.08 -10.80 2.11
CA ALA A 304 -3.04 -11.81 2.03
C ALA A 304 -3.42 -12.91 1.04
N SER A 305 -2.48 -13.26 0.16
CA SER A 305 -2.58 -14.35 -0.81
C SER A 305 -1.29 -15.16 -0.75
N SER A 306 -1.06 -15.81 0.40
CA SER A 306 0.09 -16.69 0.59
C SER A 306 -0.20 -18.08 0.05
N ASP A 307 0.78 -18.65 -0.64
CA ASP A 307 0.87 -20.06 -1.04
C ASP A 307 2.18 -20.64 -0.47
N PRO A 308 2.14 -21.16 0.78
CA PRO A 308 3.33 -21.73 1.42
C PRO A 308 3.90 -22.94 0.66
N GLY A 309 3.08 -23.65 -0.12
CA GLY A 309 3.51 -24.79 -0.93
C GLY A 309 4.41 -24.36 -2.09
N GLN A 310 4.13 -23.21 -2.69
CA GLN A 310 4.99 -22.59 -3.70
C GLN A 310 6.05 -21.62 -3.12
N GLY A 311 6.10 -21.48 -1.79
CA GLY A 311 7.04 -20.54 -1.15
C GLY A 311 6.68 -19.07 -1.33
N LEU A 312 5.41 -18.75 -1.63
CA LEU A 312 4.96 -17.38 -1.88
C LEU A 312 4.21 -16.83 -0.67
N TYR A 313 4.66 -15.70 -0.13
CA TYR A 313 4.01 -15.01 0.99
C TYR A 313 3.76 -13.56 0.60
N ARG A 314 2.69 -13.31 -0.13
CA ARG A 314 2.42 -11.98 -0.70
C ARG A 314 1.06 -11.43 -0.34
N CYS A 315 0.95 -10.11 -0.46
CA CYS A 315 -0.30 -9.41 -0.57
C CYS A 315 -0.73 -9.30 -2.04
N ARG A 316 -2.03 -9.07 -2.22
CA ARG A 316 -2.66 -8.78 -3.51
C ARG A 316 -3.67 -7.66 -3.35
N ASN A 317 -3.90 -6.96 -4.44
CA ASN A 317 -4.97 -6.00 -4.62
C ASN A 317 -5.61 -6.24 -5.99
N ASP A 318 -6.94 -6.26 -6.04
CA ASP A 318 -7.70 -6.65 -7.23
C ASP A 318 -8.05 -5.43 -8.12
N PHE A 319 -7.24 -4.36 -8.07
CA PHE A 319 -7.43 -3.23 -8.95
C PHE A 319 -7.23 -3.65 -10.40
N ALA A 320 -8.28 -3.52 -11.20
CA ALA A 320 -8.20 -3.56 -12.64
C ALA A 320 -8.58 -2.17 -13.15
N ALA A 321 -7.71 -1.55 -13.95
CA ALA A 321 -8.05 -0.32 -14.63
C ALA A 321 -9.23 -0.62 -15.57
N ALA A 322 -10.29 0.18 -15.49
CA ALA A 322 -11.32 0.16 -16.53
C ALA A 322 -10.62 0.46 -17.86
N VAL A 323 -10.83 -0.41 -18.87
CA VAL A 323 -10.41 -0.12 -20.25
C VAL A 323 -11.32 1.01 -20.73
N ILE A 324 -10.94 2.24 -20.46
CA ILE A 324 -11.55 3.40 -21.10
C ILE A 324 -10.98 3.38 -22.52
N ALA A 325 -11.80 2.98 -23.49
CA ALA A 325 -11.52 3.24 -24.89
C ALA A 325 -11.37 4.77 -25.01
N ASP A 326 -10.14 5.23 -25.18
CA ASP A 326 -9.81 6.64 -25.26
C ASP A 326 -10.42 7.20 -26.56
N GLN A 327 -11.67 7.67 -26.46
CA GLN A 327 -12.27 8.60 -27.40
C GLN A 327 -12.31 9.95 -26.72
N THR A 328 -11.13 10.55 -26.53
CA THR A 328 -11.03 11.97 -26.26
C THR A 328 -10.24 12.61 -27.40
N PRO A 329 -10.85 13.49 -28.22
CA PRO A 329 -10.15 14.12 -29.33
C PRO A 329 -9.08 15.07 -28.79
N ASP A 330 -7.91 15.05 -29.43
CA ASP A 330 -6.81 15.98 -29.20
C ASP A 330 -7.31 17.42 -29.16
N SER A 331 -7.37 18.01 -27.97
CA SER A 331 -7.44 19.45 -27.82
C SER A 331 -6.01 19.98 -27.75
N THR A 332 -5.40 20.18 -28.91
CA THR A 332 -4.24 21.06 -29.09
C THR A 332 -4.62 22.46 -28.63
N PHE A 333 -4.12 22.88 -27.47
CA PHE A 333 -4.09 24.29 -27.11
C PHE A 333 -2.92 24.94 -27.86
N SER A 334 -3.23 25.71 -28.90
CA SER A 334 -2.31 26.68 -29.50
C SER A 334 -2.29 27.91 -28.61
N LEU A 335 -1.09 28.31 -28.17
CA LEU A 335 -0.86 29.63 -27.59
C LEU A 335 -0.45 30.56 -28.74
N ASP A 336 -1.40 31.39 -29.17
CA ASP A 336 -1.10 32.67 -29.83
C ASP A 336 -0.96 33.78 -28.78
#